data_AF-A0A2D8LAX7-F1
#
_entry.id   AF-A0A2D8LAX7-F1
#
_cell.length_a   1.000
_cell.length_b   1.000
_cell.length_c   1.000
_cell.angle_alpha   90.00
_cell.angle_beta   90.00
_cell.angle_gamma   90.00
#
_symmetry.space_group_name_H-M   'P 1'
#
loop_
_entity.id
_entity.type
_entity.pdbx_description
1 polymer ?
#
loop_
_entity_poly.entity_id
_entity_poly.type
_entity_poly.pdbx_seq_one_letter_code
_entity_poly.pdbx_strand_id
1 'polypeptide(L)'
;MKVLTLTLSALIALSAPAWAEFAKIDDEAAFLQVVKDKTLTRPFVKLRVLPTGQIAGTGAAWKVSGDWQWKDGYFCRTLFWGGEDYGYNCQEVRFDGQSLRFTSDQGKGDSADFRLR
;
A
#
# COMPACT_ATOMS: atom_id res chain seq x y z
N MET A 1 -48.57 1.90 -45.76
CA MET A 1 -47.11 1.67 -45.85
C MET A 1 -46.41 2.83 -45.18
N LYS A 2 -45.90 2.65 -43.95
CA LYS A 2 -45.02 3.62 -43.30
C LYS A 2 -44.01 2.79 -42.49
N VAL A 3 -42.83 2.64 -43.09
CA VAL A 3 -41.71 1.90 -42.54
C VAL A 3 -41.16 2.73 -41.39
N LEU A 4 -41.26 2.24 -40.15
CA LEU A 4 -40.62 2.85 -38.99
C LEU A 4 -39.21 2.28 -38.90
N THR A 5 -38.23 3.10 -39.26
CA THR A 5 -36.81 2.76 -39.26
C THR A 5 -36.31 2.66 -37.82
N LEU A 6 -35.90 1.46 -37.37
CA LEU A 6 -35.17 1.28 -36.11
C LEU A 6 -33.75 1.82 -36.25
N THR A 7 -33.44 2.94 -35.62
CA THR A 7 -32.06 3.41 -35.40
C THR A 7 -31.48 2.69 -34.19
N LEU A 8 -30.60 1.72 -34.46
CA LEU A 8 -29.81 1.01 -33.45
C LEU A 8 -28.62 1.89 -33.05
N SER A 9 -28.74 2.63 -31.94
CA SER A 9 -27.63 3.39 -31.36
C SER A 9 -26.64 2.43 -30.70
N ALA A 10 -25.51 2.16 -31.36
CA ALA A 10 -24.40 1.42 -30.77
C ALA A 10 -23.69 2.30 -29.72
N LEU A 11 -23.88 1.98 -28.44
CA LEU A 11 -23.08 2.53 -27.35
C LEU A 11 -21.68 1.91 -27.41
N ILE A 12 -20.71 2.69 -27.89
CA ILE A 12 -19.29 2.36 -27.77
C ILE A 12 -18.89 2.62 -26.32
N ALA A 13 -18.81 1.57 -25.51
CA ALA A 13 -18.23 1.64 -24.17
C ALA A 13 -16.72 1.87 -24.32
N LEU A 14 -16.29 3.13 -24.12
CA LEU A 14 -14.89 3.47 -23.97
C LEU A 14 -14.40 2.92 -22.63
N SER A 15 -13.74 1.77 -22.65
CA SER A 15 -12.92 1.30 -21.53
C SER A 15 -11.68 2.20 -21.44
N ALA A 16 -11.75 3.24 -20.62
CA ALA A 16 -10.56 3.99 -20.24
C ALA A 16 -9.58 3.02 -19.56
N PRO A 17 -8.27 3.09 -19.85
CA PRO A 17 -7.29 2.36 -19.07
C PRO A 17 -7.41 2.87 -17.63
N ALA A 18 -7.77 2.00 -16.70
CA ALA A 18 -7.66 2.31 -15.28
C ALA A 18 -6.17 2.38 -14.96
N TRP A 19 -5.61 3.58 -15.02
CA TRP A 19 -4.36 3.85 -14.32
C TRP A 19 -4.69 3.59 -12.87
N ALA A 20 -4.01 2.63 -12.25
CA ALA A 20 -4.35 2.28 -10.90
C ALA A 20 -3.97 3.47 -10.00
N GLU A 21 -4.99 4.18 -9.56
CA GLU A 21 -4.84 5.27 -8.61
C GLU A 21 -4.51 4.65 -7.25
N PHE A 22 -3.64 5.32 -6.49
CA PHE A 22 -3.33 4.92 -5.12
C PHE A 22 -4.59 5.07 -4.25
N ALA A 23 -5.30 3.97 -4.03
CA ALA A 23 -6.45 3.91 -3.16
C ALA A 23 -5.99 3.78 -1.69
N LYS A 24 -6.60 4.56 -0.79
CA LYS A 24 -6.30 4.45 0.65
C LYS A 24 -6.76 3.09 1.18
N ILE A 25 -5.90 2.47 2.00
CA ILE A 25 -6.25 1.33 2.83
C ILE A 25 -6.34 1.83 4.27
N ASP A 26 -7.53 1.79 4.85
CA ASP A 26 -7.82 2.20 6.23
C ASP A 26 -8.35 1.04 7.09
N ASP A 27 -8.37 -0.18 6.57
CA ASP A 27 -8.75 -1.40 7.27
C ASP A 27 -7.58 -2.38 7.38
N GLU A 28 -7.42 -2.97 8.57
CA GLU A 28 -6.33 -3.91 8.87
C GLU A 28 -6.43 -5.18 8.03
N ALA A 29 -7.64 -5.75 7.88
CA ALA A 29 -7.82 -6.99 7.15
C ALA A 29 -7.53 -6.79 5.66
N ALA A 30 -7.96 -5.68 5.07
CA ALA A 30 -7.64 -5.28 3.71
C ALA A 30 -6.12 -5.09 3.52
N PHE A 31 -5.44 -4.43 4.47
CA PHE A 31 -3.99 -4.30 4.44
C PHE A 31 -3.29 -5.66 4.47
N LEU A 32 -3.69 -6.54 5.41
CA LEU A 32 -3.12 -7.88 5.54
C LEU A 32 -3.33 -8.72 4.29
N GLN A 33 -4.46 -8.60 3.59
CA GLN A 33 -4.66 -9.29 2.31
C GLN A 33 -3.64 -8.88 1.24
N VAL A 34 -3.20 -7.62 1.26
CA VAL A 34 -2.20 -7.09 0.31
C VAL A 34 -0.79 -7.54 0.66
N VAL A 35 -0.41 -7.51 1.95
CA VAL A 35 0.98 -7.78 2.37
C VAL A 35 1.26 -9.22 2.75
N LYS A 36 0.23 -10.04 3.00
CA LYS A 36 0.39 -11.43 3.42
C LYS A 36 1.28 -12.19 2.43
N ASP A 37 2.28 -12.86 2.99
CA ASP A 37 3.26 -13.66 2.25
C ASP A 37 4.05 -12.87 1.18
N LYS A 38 4.02 -11.54 1.23
CA LYS A 38 4.79 -10.65 0.34
C LYS A 38 6.02 -10.08 1.03
N THR A 39 6.99 -9.70 0.22
CA THR A 39 8.09 -8.84 0.62
C THR A 39 7.89 -7.46 0.01
N LEU A 40 7.90 -6.43 0.86
CA LEU A 40 7.90 -5.03 0.47
C LEU A 40 9.31 -4.63 0.06
N THR A 41 9.49 -4.17 -1.16
CA THR A 41 10.81 -3.91 -1.74
C THR A 41 10.93 -2.52 -2.35
N ARG A 42 12.06 -1.87 -2.08
CA ARG A 42 12.54 -0.68 -2.79
C ARG A 42 14.07 -0.78 -2.92
N PRO A 43 14.76 0.09 -3.66
CA PRO A 43 16.22 0.04 -3.75
C PRO A 43 16.86 -0.07 -2.36
N PHE A 44 17.70 -1.09 -2.18
CA PHE A 44 18.41 -1.42 -0.94
C PHE A 44 17.56 -1.79 0.28
N VAL A 45 16.24 -1.90 0.17
CA VAL A 45 15.36 -2.24 1.31
C VAL A 45 14.44 -3.39 0.98
N LYS A 46 14.36 -4.36 1.89
CA LYS A 46 13.45 -5.51 1.83
C LYS A 46 12.82 -5.70 3.19
N LEU A 47 11.50 -5.60 3.29
CA LEU A 47 10.76 -5.71 4.54
C LEU A 47 9.64 -6.73 4.41
N ARG A 48 9.33 -7.42 5.51
CA ARG A 48 8.12 -8.20 5.69
C ARG A 48 7.33 -7.60 6.84
N VAL A 49 6.03 -7.44 6.61
CA VAL A 49 5.06 -7.04 7.62
C VAL A 49 4.29 -8.30 7.98
N LEU A 50 4.51 -8.80 9.19
CA LEU A 50 3.95 -10.07 9.66
C LEU A 50 2.57 -9.83 10.29
N PRO A 51 1.59 -10.73 10.08
CA PRO A 51 0.27 -10.63 10.71
C PRO A 51 0.29 -10.64 12.24
N THR A 52 1.39 -11.05 12.85
CA THR A 52 1.61 -11.06 14.29
C THR A 52 2.01 -9.69 14.86
N GLY A 53 1.96 -8.63 14.06
CA GLY A 53 2.32 -7.27 14.48
C GLY A 53 3.81 -6.94 14.38
N GLN A 54 4.62 -7.75 13.68
CA GLN A 54 6.08 -7.53 13.59
C GLN A 54 6.52 -7.05 12.20
N ILE A 55 7.49 -6.16 12.17
CA ILE A 55 8.23 -5.76 10.96
C ILE A 55 9.63 -6.37 11.04
N ALA A 56 10.06 -7.02 9.97
CA ALA A 56 11.41 -7.59 9.88
C ALA A 56 11.99 -7.44 8.48
N GLY A 57 13.29 -7.21 8.39
CA GLY A 57 13.97 -7.19 7.10
C GLY A 57 15.34 -6.54 7.14
N THR A 58 15.72 -5.94 6.01
CA THR A 58 17.01 -5.30 5.82
C THR A 58 16.88 -3.99 5.04
N GLY A 59 17.75 -3.03 5.36
CA GLY A 59 17.87 -1.75 4.69
C GLY A 59 19.34 -1.34 4.60
N ALA A 60 19.86 -1.13 3.39
CA ALA A 60 21.27 -0.82 3.13
C ALA A 60 22.25 -1.77 3.88
N ALA A 61 21.96 -3.08 3.85
CA ALA A 61 22.67 -4.15 4.56
C ALA A 61 22.50 -4.18 6.11
N TRP A 62 21.84 -3.20 6.71
CA TRP A 62 21.51 -3.20 8.12
C TRP A 62 20.22 -3.95 8.41
N LYS A 63 20.12 -4.55 9.60
CA LYS A 63 18.88 -5.16 10.07
C LYS A 63 17.84 -4.07 10.32
N VAL A 64 16.63 -4.32 9.86
CA VAL A 64 15.45 -3.52 10.16
C VAL A 64 14.47 -4.39 10.94
N SER A 65 13.99 -3.87 12.06
CA SER A 65 12.98 -4.54 12.90
C SER A 65 12.03 -3.52 13.52
N GLY A 66 10.89 -3.97 14.01
CA GLY A 66 9.96 -3.14 14.75
C GLY A 66 8.64 -3.85 14.93
N ASP A 67 7.68 -3.14 15.50
CA ASP A 67 6.33 -3.63 15.67
C ASP A 67 5.36 -2.70 14.97
N TRP A 68 4.18 -3.21 14.66
CA TRP A 68 3.09 -2.45 14.06
C TRP A 68 1.75 -2.90 14.60
N GLN A 69 0.81 -1.97 14.54
CA GLN A 69 -0.59 -2.18 14.84
C GLN A 69 -1.43 -1.28 13.95
N TRP A 70 -2.67 -1.69 13.70
CA TRP A 70 -3.63 -0.82 13.04
C TRP A 70 -4.35 0.03 14.09
N LYS A 71 -4.49 1.33 13.84
CA LYS A 71 -5.20 2.24 14.75
C LYS A 71 -5.81 3.40 13.99
N ASP A 72 -7.12 3.61 14.19
CA ASP A 72 -7.88 4.75 13.66
C ASP A 72 -7.71 4.94 12.13
N GLY A 73 -7.57 3.85 11.39
CA GLY A 73 -7.39 3.86 9.93
C GLY A 73 -5.94 4.06 9.45
N TYR A 74 -4.95 3.90 10.33
CA TYR A 74 -3.53 4.08 10.02
C TYR A 74 -2.68 2.88 10.46
N PHE A 75 -1.58 2.68 9.75
CA PHE A 75 -0.52 1.74 10.11
C PHE A 75 0.43 2.41 11.10
N CYS A 76 0.28 2.10 12.38
CA CYS A 76 1.12 2.68 13.43
C CYS A 76 2.26 1.73 13.80
N ARG A 77 3.50 2.20 13.69
CA ARG A 77 4.70 1.37 13.83
C ARG A 77 5.75 1.97 14.74
N THR A 78 6.58 1.12 15.31
CA THR A 78 7.95 1.45 15.76
C THR A 78 8.96 0.93 14.73
N LEU A 79 10.17 1.49 14.70
CA LEU A 79 11.20 1.02 13.79
C LEU A 79 12.59 1.17 14.37
N PHE A 80 13.35 0.10 14.30
CA PHE A 80 14.77 0.05 14.55
C PHE A 80 15.50 -0.24 13.24
N TRP A 81 16.50 0.58 12.91
CA TRP A 81 17.36 0.38 11.74
C TRP A 81 18.80 0.37 12.19
N GLY A 82 19.50 -0.76 12.00
CA GLY A 82 20.90 -0.88 12.41
C GLY A 82 21.13 -0.69 13.91
N GLY A 83 20.09 -0.82 14.74
CA GLY A 83 20.13 -0.60 16.18
C GLY A 83 19.73 0.81 16.61
N GLU A 84 19.57 1.75 15.69
CA GLU A 84 19.02 3.09 15.97
C GLU A 84 17.49 3.04 15.97
N ASP A 85 16.87 3.72 16.94
CA ASP A 85 15.41 3.85 17.09
C ASP A 85 14.89 5.06 16.29
N TYR A 86 14.00 4.81 15.34
CA TYR A 86 13.35 5.82 14.51
C TYR A 86 11.97 6.24 15.06
N GLY A 87 11.62 5.74 16.25
CA GLY A 87 10.46 6.12 17.01
C GLY A 87 9.14 5.58 16.49
N TYR A 88 8.08 5.92 17.23
CA TYR A 88 6.71 5.59 16.89
C TYR A 88 6.13 6.58 15.88
N ASN A 89 5.45 6.09 14.84
CA ASN A 89 4.72 6.93 13.90
C ASN A 89 3.50 6.20 13.32
N CYS A 90 2.43 6.94 13.03
CA CYS A 90 1.25 6.43 12.33
C CYS A 90 1.25 6.89 10.88
N GLN A 91 1.22 5.93 9.97
CA GLN A 91 1.38 6.17 8.53
C GLN A 91 0.08 5.90 7.79
N GLU A 92 -0.24 6.77 6.83
CA GLU A 92 -1.28 6.49 5.84
C GLU A 92 -0.75 5.49 4.83
N VAL A 93 -1.56 4.47 4.52
CA VAL A 93 -1.23 3.44 3.53
C VAL A 93 -2.13 3.61 2.30
N ARG A 94 -1.53 3.61 1.11
CA ARG A 94 -2.25 3.54 -0.15
C ARG A 94 -1.72 2.43 -1.04
N PHE A 95 -2.57 1.87 -1.91
CA PHE A 95 -2.23 0.79 -2.83
C PHE A 95 -2.75 1.09 -4.24
N ASP A 96 -1.90 0.90 -5.24
CA ASP A 96 -2.24 1.05 -6.67
C ASP A 96 -2.36 -0.31 -7.40
N GLY A 97 -2.60 -1.41 -6.68
CA GLY A 97 -2.61 -2.74 -7.28
C GLY A 97 -1.22 -3.36 -7.51
N GLN A 98 -0.14 -2.59 -7.44
CA GLN A 98 1.24 -3.07 -7.65
C GLN A 98 2.21 -2.70 -6.52
N SER A 99 2.03 -1.51 -5.95
CA SER A 99 2.92 -0.87 -4.99
C SER A 99 2.12 -0.32 -3.82
N LEU A 100 2.69 -0.43 -2.62
CA LEU A 100 2.21 0.25 -1.43
C LEU A 100 2.96 1.55 -1.22
N ARG A 101 2.24 2.64 -0.96
CA ARG A 101 2.78 3.91 -0.49
C ARG A 101 2.46 4.06 0.99
N PHE A 102 3.50 4.27 1.79
CA PHE A 102 3.37 4.68 3.19
C PHE A 102 3.72 6.15 3.30
N THR A 103 2.87 6.95 3.93
CA THR A 103 3.11 8.39 4.17
C THR A 103 3.12 8.66 5.67
N SER A 104 4.20 9.24 6.21
CA SER A 104 4.31 9.51 7.65
C SER A 104 3.29 10.53 8.13
N ASP A 105 3.14 10.62 9.46
CA ASP A 105 2.37 11.67 10.13
C ASP A 105 0.92 11.72 9.66
N GLN A 106 0.31 10.54 9.57
CA GLN A 106 -1.07 10.33 9.13
C GLN A 106 -1.35 10.92 7.73
N GLY A 107 -0.38 10.83 6.82
CA GLY A 107 -0.52 11.30 5.44
C GLY A 107 0.01 12.70 5.18
N LYS A 108 0.65 13.35 6.16
CA LYS A 108 1.11 14.75 6.07
C LYS A 108 2.62 14.90 5.92
N GLY A 109 3.38 13.82 6.07
CA GLY A 109 4.84 13.83 5.99
C GLY A 109 5.38 13.12 4.76
N ASP A 110 6.57 12.52 4.91
CA ASP A 110 7.31 11.91 3.82
C ASP A 110 6.68 10.58 3.37
N SER A 111 6.80 10.31 2.07
CA SER A 111 6.28 9.10 1.44
C SER A 111 7.39 8.10 1.08
N ALA A 112 7.09 6.82 1.22
CA ALA A 112 7.93 5.73 0.74
C ALA A 112 7.10 4.67 0.01
N ASP A 113 7.50 4.39 -1.22
CA ASP A 113 6.85 3.39 -2.08
C ASP A 113 7.60 2.06 -2.04
N PHE A 114 6.84 0.98 -1.93
CA PHE A 114 7.32 -0.39 -1.91
C PHE A 114 6.59 -1.23 -2.94
N ARG A 115 7.34 -1.93 -3.79
CA ARG A 115 6.79 -2.98 -4.64
C ARG A 115 6.59 -4.25 -3.85
N LEU A 116 5.48 -4.94 -4.12
CA LEU A 116 5.20 -6.24 -3.55
C LEU A 116 5.88 -7.33 -4.40
N ARG A 117 6.64 -8.21 -3.75
CA ARG A 117 7.29 -9.38 -4.36
C ARG A 117 6.84 -10.65 -3.68
#